data_AF-A0A1G2LAD5-F1
#
_entry.id   AF-A0A1G2LAD5-F1
#
_cell.length_a   1.000
_cell.length_b   1.000
_cell.length_c   1.000
_cell.angle_alpha   90.00
_cell.angle_beta   90.00
_cell.angle_gamma   90.00
#
_symmetry.space_group_name_H-M   'P 1'
#
loop_
_entity.id
_entity.type
_entity.pdbx_description
1 polymer ?
#
loop_
_entity_poly.entity_id
_entity_poly.type
_entity_poly.pdbx_seq_one_letter_code
_entity_poly.pdbx_strand_id
1 'polypeptide(L)'
;MDETVAFLFRRGADFVLLHCQSTYPAPPDALNLAMIPKIHSRYGVPVGYSGHEVGILHTLSAVALGATVIERHITLDRTLPGPDHAASLEPDEFAELVRHIREYETAYGVAQKRISRGEAVNRLMLRKSLVAAVDIPKGAKIMRHMVKAKRPAEGLSPQRLYELVGTRAKRSLKADEQFTEADLGRGSSAPKTIPAFSSKWGLKARFFELDQLSRFEPRPMFFEFHASYDDLDYSFDTRKRYPQEFLVHAPEYFERELVDLAAPDPERWEASIRVIQKTIDKTREIAACFRGTPKVVIHVGGASVEPISDRSELLRRAEAAFRRLDTKGVEILPENLPPFGWLFSGLWQHNLFGDAEEIIELCSRLGYRLCLDLSHAWLYCVHNNIDYLEYLRRLAPITAHLHISDGRGSQKEGLQIGNGDVPFHEAFGALASHLPQGEEVSWVPEIWLGHLDNYHEFRRALMKLAEYPFLYRGIGKPPPVFL
;
A
#
# COMPACT_ATOMS: atom_id res chain seq x y z
N MET A 1 -16.33 48.48 -6.50
CA MET A 1 -15.26 47.46 -6.68
C MET A 1 -14.07 48.02 -7.47
N ASP A 2 -14.24 48.42 -8.74
CA ASP A 2 -13.13 48.94 -9.58
C ASP A 2 -12.31 50.06 -8.91
N GLU A 3 -12.97 51.06 -8.33
CA GLU A 3 -12.32 52.18 -7.65
C GLU A 3 -11.47 51.74 -6.45
N THR A 4 -12.01 50.86 -5.61
CA THR A 4 -11.34 50.31 -4.43
C THR A 4 -10.11 49.49 -4.84
N VAL A 5 -10.26 48.61 -5.84
CA VAL A 5 -9.15 47.79 -6.35
C VAL A 5 -8.03 48.69 -6.91
N ALA A 6 -8.38 49.71 -7.71
CA ALA A 6 -7.39 50.65 -8.24
C ALA A 6 -6.69 51.44 -7.12
N PHE A 7 -7.41 51.82 -6.06
CA PHE A 7 -6.83 52.48 -4.89
C PHE A 7 -5.83 51.58 -4.16
N LEU A 8 -6.19 50.32 -3.89
CA LEU A 8 -5.32 49.37 -3.20
C LEU A 8 -4.06 49.05 -4.00
N PHE A 9 -4.18 48.86 -5.32
CA PHE A 9 -3.02 48.70 -6.20
C PHE A 9 -2.09 49.90 -6.18
N ARG A 10 -2.61 51.13 -6.22
CA ARG A 10 -1.78 52.35 -6.13
C ARG A 10 -1.02 52.46 -4.81
N ARG A 11 -1.49 51.80 -3.76
CA ARG A 11 -0.85 51.78 -2.43
C ARG A 11 0.07 50.58 -2.23
N GLY A 12 0.17 49.67 -3.20
CA GLY A 12 0.94 48.44 -3.07
C GLY A 12 0.47 47.56 -1.89
N ALA A 13 -0.83 47.61 -1.57
CA ALA A 13 -1.39 46.80 -0.49
C ALA A 13 -1.68 45.38 -0.99
N ASP A 14 -1.43 44.39 -0.13
CA ASP A 14 -1.90 43.02 -0.34
C ASP A 14 -3.38 42.93 0.06
N PHE A 15 -4.21 42.35 -0.80
CA PHE A 15 -5.64 42.19 -0.53
C PHE A 15 -6.24 40.97 -1.22
N VAL A 16 -7.39 40.53 -0.71
CA VAL A 16 -8.28 39.51 -1.29
C VAL A 16 -9.64 40.15 -1.51
N LEU A 17 -10.33 39.77 -2.59
CA LEU A 17 -11.73 40.17 -2.81
C LEU A 17 -12.66 39.04 -2.39
N LEU A 18 -13.57 39.29 -1.44
CA LEU A 18 -14.58 38.29 -1.08
C LEU A 18 -15.85 38.50 -1.90
N HIS A 19 -16.26 37.48 -2.64
CA HIS A 19 -17.60 37.44 -3.23
C HIS A 19 -18.61 37.17 -2.11
N CYS A 20 -19.61 38.04 -1.98
CA CYS A 20 -20.54 38.06 -0.87
C CYS A 20 -21.94 38.44 -1.36
N GLN A 21 -22.96 37.84 -0.75
CA GLN A 21 -24.35 38.30 -0.84
C GLN A 21 -24.83 38.68 0.55
N SER A 22 -25.22 39.95 0.75
CA SER A 22 -25.70 40.46 2.05
C SER A 22 -27.18 40.10 2.29
N THR A 23 -27.52 38.83 2.17
CA THR A 23 -28.85 38.26 2.46
C THR A 23 -28.69 37.16 3.50
N TYR A 24 -29.52 37.16 4.55
CA TYR A 24 -29.33 36.31 5.74
C TYR A 24 -30.64 35.58 6.09
N PRO A 25 -30.80 34.31 5.72
CA PRO A 25 -29.91 33.50 4.88
C PRO A 25 -30.06 33.81 3.38
N ALA A 26 -28.97 33.70 2.64
CA ALA A 26 -28.96 33.89 1.19
C ALA A 26 -29.54 32.64 0.48
N PRO A 27 -30.56 32.79 -0.39
CA PRO A 27 -31.10 31.68 -1.15
C PRO A 27 -30.13 31.28 -2.29
N PRO A 28 -30.12 30.01 -2.73
CA PRO A 28 -29.16 29.52 -3.74
C PRO A 28 -29.16 30.29 -5.06
N ASP A 29 -30.31 30.78 -5.52
CA ASP A 29 -30.46 31.54 -6.77
C ASP A 29 -29.86 32.95 -6.71
N ALA A 30 -29.66 33.50 -5.50
CA ALA A 30 -29.02 34.80 -5.30
C ALA A 30 -27.48 34.70 -5.21
N LEU A 31 -26.90 33.52 -4.93
CA LEU A 31 -25.48 33.40 -4.61
C LEU A 31 -24.56 33.80 -5.76
N ASN A 32 -24.92 33.50 -7.01
CA ASN A 32 -24.16 33.87 -8.20
C ASN A 32 -22.64 33.52 -8.12
N LEU A 33 -22.32 32.27 -7.74
CA LEU A 33 -20.93 31.83 -7.52
C LEU A 33 -20.03 31.94 -8.77
N ALA A 34 -20.62 32.03 -9.97
CA ALA A 34 -19.90 32.28 -11.22
C ALA A 34 -19.09 33.60 -11.21
N MET A 35 -19.40 34.51 -10.28
CA MET A 35 -18.62 35.73 -10.07
C MET A 35 -17.20 35.46 -9.55
N ILE A 36 -16.95 34.38 -8.82
CA ILE A 36 -15.63 34.07 -8.25
C ILE A 36 -14.54 34.00 -9.34
N PRO A 37 -14.65 33.12 -10.36
CA PRO A 37 -13.65 33.07 -11.42
C PRO A 37 -13.66 34.33 -12.29
N LYS A 38 -14.80 35.03 -12.40
CA LYS A 38 -14.92 36.29 -13.15
C LYS A 38 -14.14 37.43 -12.50
N ILE A 39 -14.25 37.59 -11.17
CA ILE A 39 -13.53 38.59 -10.37
C ILE A 39 -12.02 38.28 -10.45
N HIS A 40 -11.64 37.01 -10.26
CA HIS A 40 -10.25 36.58 -10.36
C HIS A 40 -9.66 36.92 -11.73
N SER A 41 -10.37 36.59 -12.80
CA SER A 41 -9.94 36.89 -14.18
C SER A 41 -9.86 38.39 -14.48
N ARG A 42 -10.70 39.23 -13.86
CA ARG A 42 -10.73 40.68 -14.10
C ARG A 42 -9.58 41.40 -13.42
N TYR A 43 -9.25 41.01 -12.19
CA TYR A 43 -8.33 41.77 -11.34
C TYR A 43 -6.98 41.08 -11.10
N GLY A 44 -6.86 39.78 -11.40
CA GLY A 44 -5.62 39.03 -11.21
C GLY A 44 -5.18 38.93 -9.74
N VAL A 45 -6.12 39.04 -8.80
CA VAL A 45 -5.88 38.94 -7.35
C VAL A 45 -6.61 37.73 -6.77
N PRO A 46 -6.18 37.21 -5.60
CA PRO A 46 -6.92 36.19 -4.89
C PRO A 46 -8.37 36.62 -4.64
N VAL A 47 -9.30 35.68 -4.82
CA VAL A 47 -10.73 35.87 -4.56
C VAL A 47 -11.16 34.86 -3.53
N GLY A 48 -11.90 35.29 -2.52
CA GLY A 48 -12.53 34.41 -1.54
C GLY A 48 -14.05 34.47 -1.61
N TYR A 49 -14.70 33.83 -0.65
CA TYR A 49 -16.14 33.75 -0.53
C TYR A 49 -16.55 34.02 0.92
N SER A 50 -17.49 34.95 1.10
CA SER A 50 -18.15 35.26 2.36
C SER A 50 -19.59 34.78 2.26
N GLY A 51 -19.87 33.65 2.91
CA GLY A 51 -21.12 32.92 2.75
C GLY A 51 -22.13 33.25 3.83
N HIS A 52 -23.37 33.50 3.41
CA HIS A 52 -24.53 33.67 4.29
C HIS A 52 -25.67 32.71 3.94
N GLU A 53 -25.38 31.64 3.22
CA GLU A 53 -26.33 30.56 2.92
C GLU A 53 -26.50 29.59 4.09
N VAL A 54 -27.53 28.73 4.00
CA VAL A 54 -27.69 27.57 4.90
C VAL A 54 -26.81 26.40 4.42
N GLY A 55 -26.18 25.71 5.37
CA GLY A 55 -25.34 24.53 5.11
C GLY A 55 -23.98 24.87 4.47
N ILE A 56 -23.30 23.83 3.97
CA ILE A 56 -21.89 23.93 3.52
C ILE A 56 -21.71 23.75 2.01
N LEU A 57 -22.72 23.26 1.28
CA LEU A 57 -22.63 22.88 -0.13
C LEU A 57 -22.15 24.02 -1.03
N HIS A 58 -22.71 25.22 -0.86
CA HIS A 58 -22.40 26.36 -1.72
C HIS A 58 -21.02 26.94 -1.40
N THR A 59 -20.64 26.96 -0.13
CA THR A 59 -19.27 27.29 0.29
C THR A 59 -18.25 26.33 -0.33
N LEU A 60 -18.49 25.02 -0.33
CA LEU A 60 -17.63 24.04 -1.00
C LEU A 60 -17.58 24.26 -2.53
N SER A 61 -18.72 24.62 -3.13
CA SER A 61 -18.80 24.98 -4.55
C SER A 61 -17.97 26.22 -4.87
N ALA A 62 -17.93 27.21 -3.97
CA ALA A 62 -17.10 28.40 -4.09
C ALA A 62 -15.60 28.05 -4.08
N VAL A 63 -15.17 27.14 -3.18
CA VAL A 63 -13.80 26.61 -3.17
C VAL A 63 -13.48 25.93 -4.51
N ALA A 64 -14.39 25.10 -5.02
CA ALA A 64 -14.21 24.44 -6.32
C ALA A 64 -14.07 25.41 -7.50
N LEU A 65 -14.67 26.59 -7.39
CA LEU A 65 -14.58 27.67 -8.38
C LEU A 65 -13.35 28.58 -8.21
N GLY A 66 -12.48 28.29 -7.24
CA GLY A 66 -11.21 28.98 -7.02
C GLY A 66 -11.21 29.98 -5.87
N ALA A 67 -12.18 29.93 -4.96
CA ALA A 67 -12.12 30.75 -3.74
C ALA A 67 -10.94 30.31 -2.85
N THR A 68 -10.05 31.25 -2.50
CA THR A 68 -8.83 31.00 -1.71
C THR A 68 -8.99 31.38 -0.23
N VAL A 69 -10.04 32.11 0.11
CA VAL A 69 -10.39 32.51 1.49
C VAL A 69 -11.87 32.25 1.69
N ILE A 70 -12.24 31.61 2.80
CA ILE A 70 -13.62 31.32 3.16
C ILE A 70 -13.95 32.02 4.47
N GLU A 71 -15.04 32.77 4.47
CA GLU A 71 -15.62 33.41 5.66
C GLU A 71 -17.04 32.87 5.89
N ARG A 72 -17.30 32.41 7.12
CA ARG A 72 -18.59 31.90 7.58
C ARG A 72 -18.81 32.31 9.03
N HIS A 73 -20.06 32.61 9.37
CA HIS A 73 -20.45 32.83 10.76
C HIS A 73 -20.60 31.48 11.48
N ILE A 74 -20.22 31.44 12.76
CA ILE A 74 -20.38 30.28 13.65
C ILE A 74 -21.35 30.64 14.78
N THR A 75 -22.21 29.70 15.14
CA THR A 75 -23.16 29.85 16.25
C THR A 75 -23.26 28.58 17.08
N LEU A 76 -23.74 28.68 18.31
CA LEU A 76 -24.01 27.51 19.16
C LEU A 76 -25.38 26.90 18.90
N ASP A 77 -26.32 27.71 18.39
CA ASP A 77 -27.69 27.31 18.09
C ASP A 77 -28.28 28.31 17.08
N ARG A 78 -28.71 27.80 15.92
CA ARG A 78 -29.32 28.62 14.85
C ARG A 78 -30.66 29.22 15.20
N THR A 79 -31.33 28.72 16.24
CA THR A 79 -32.65 29.20 16.70
C THR A 79 -32.56 30.45 17.57
N LEU A 80 -31.34 30.86 17.95
CA LEU A 80 -31.11 32.10 18.69
C LEU A 80 -31.58 33.34 17.91
N PRO A 81 -32.04 34.39 18.61
CA PRO A 81 -32.59 35.57 17.97
C PRO A 81 -31.51 36.36 17.22
N GLY A 82 -31.80 36.71 15.97
CA GLY A 82 -30.94 37.57 15.15
C GLY A 82 -30.74 36.96 13.75
N PRO A 83 -30.57 37.80 12.71
CA PRO A 83 -30.46 37.33 11.34
C PRO A 83 -29.20 36.47 11.09
N ASP A 84 -28.13 36.73 11.84
CA ASP A 84 -26.85 36.04 11.68
C ASP A 84 -26.92 34.57 12.13
N HIS A 85 -27.71 34.26 13.16
CA HIS A 85 -27.82 32.90 13.71
C HIS A 85 -28.38 31.92 12.69
N ALA A 86 -29.45 32.31 11.98
CA ALA A 86 -30.10 31.46 10.98
C ALA A 86 -29.19 31.13 9.77
N ALA A 87 -28.23 32.00 9.45
CA ALA A 87 -27.28 31.85 8.35
C ALA A 87 -25.93 31.20 8.77
N SER A 88 -25.70 31.02 10.07
CA SER A 88 -24.44 30.51 10.63
C SER A 88 -24.31 29.00 10.53
N LEU A 89 -23.09 28.48 10.72
CA LEU A 89 -22.82 27.05 10.95
C LEU A 89 -22.72 26.76 12.45
N GLU A 90 -23.18 25.59 12.87
CA GLU A 90 -22.86 25.05 14.19
C GLU A 90 -21.45 24.43 14.20
N PRO A 91 -20.84 24.16 15.38
CA PRO A 91 -19.45 23.70 15.45
C PRO A 91 -19.16 22.43 14.63
N ASP A 92 -20.07 21.45 14.65
CA ASP A 92 -19.91 20.20 13.91
C ASP A 92 -19.97 20.41 12.39
N GLU A 93 -20.86 21.29 11.91
CA GLU A 93 -20.96 21.63 10.49
C GLU A 93 -19.75 22.46 10.01
N PHE A 94 -19.21 23.33 10.87
CA PHE A 94 -17.97 24.06 10.55
C PHE A 94 -16.77 23.10 10.48
N ALA A 95 -16.68 22.15 11.41
CA ALA A 95 -15.68 21.09 11.36
C ALA A 95 -15.82 20.25 10.08
N GLU A 96 -17.06 19.90 9.69
CA GLU A 96 -17.36 19.20 8.44
C GLU A 96 -16.93 20.00 7.20
N LEU A 97 -17.22 21.31 7.17
CA LEU A 97 -16.78 22.20 6.11
C LEU A 97 -15.26 22.17 5.95
N VAL A 98 -14.52 22.35 7.05
CA VAL A 98 -13.05 22.32 7.03
C VAL A 98 -12.54 20.98 6.53
N ARG A 99 -13.10 19.87 7.03
CA ARG A 99 -12.74 18.51 6.58
C ARG A 99 -12.94 18.35 5.07
N HIS A 100 -14.12 18.72 4.55
CA HIS A 100 -14.43 18.61 3.13
C HIS A 100 -13.55 19.51 2.24
N ILE A 101 -13.15 20.68 2.72
CA ILE A 101 -12.19 21.53 2.00
C ILE A 101 -10.83 20.82 1.86
N ARG A 102 -10.32 20.22 2.95
CA ARG A 102 -9.04 19.49 2.93
C ARG A 102 -9.10 18.23 2.04
N GLU A 103 -10.23 17.54 2.04
CA GLU A 103 -10.48 16.42 1.12
C GLU A 103 -10.51 16.88 -0.34
N TYR A 104 -11.20 18.00 -0.63
CA TYR A 104 -11.22 18.59 -1.97
C TYR A 104 -9.81 18.98 -2.44
N GLU A 105 -9.01 19.64 -1.62
CA GLU A 105 -7.61 20.01 -1.96
C GLU A 105 -6.79 18.77 -2.36
N THR A 106 -7.01 17.65 -1.67
CA THR A 106 -6.38 16.36 -2.00
C THR A 106 -6.92 15.79 -3.31
N ALA A 107 -8.24 15.86 -3.53
CA ALA A 107 -8.92 15.30 -4.70
C ALA A 107 -8.71 16.12 -5.99
N TYR A 108 -8.57 17.44 -5.89
CA TYR A 108 -8.35 18.34 -7.03
C TYR A 108 -7.08 17.97 -7.80
N GLY A 109 -6.01 17.64 -7.05
CA GLY A 109 -4.79 17.07 -7.61
C GLY A 109 -4.07 18.00 -8.58
N VAL A 110 -3.50 17.40 -9.64
CA VAL A 110 -2.75 18.12 -10.68
C VAL A 110 -3.37 17.85 -12.05
N ALA A 111 -3.30 18.82 -12.96
CA ALA A 111 -3.81 18.72 -14.33
C ALA A 111 -2.94 17.83 -15.24
N GLN A 112 -2.55 16.64 -14.75
CA GLN A 112 -1.78 15.63 -15.46
C GLN A 112 -2.41 14.26 -15.23
N LYS A 113 -2.78 13.56 -16.32
CA LYS A 113 -3.30 12.20 -16.21
C LYS A 113 -2.21 11.25 -15.71
N ARG A 114 -2.47 10.62 -14.57
CA ARG A 114 -1.60 9.61 -13.94
C ARG A 114 -2.42 8.35 -13.71
N ILE A 115 -1.77 7.20 -13.81
CA ILE A 115 -2.39 5.90 -13.47
C ILE A 115 -2.25 5.73 -11.96
N SER A 116 -3.36 5.51 -11.26
CA SER A 116 -3.36 5.22 -9.82
C SER A 116 -2.84 3.81 -9.56
N ARG A 117 -2.48 3.50 -8.31
CA ARG A 117 -2.03 2.15 -7.93
C ARG A 117 -3.14 1.11 -8.17
N GLY A 118 -4.36 1.40 -7.74
CA GLY A 118 -5.54 0.56 -8.05
C GLY A 118 -5.79 0.41 -9.54
N GLU A 119 -5.63 1.47 -10.34
CA GLU A 119 -5.74 1.36 -11.82
C GLU A 119 -4.61 0.50 -12.40
N ALA A 120 -3.39 0.55 -11.84
CA ALA A 120 -2.26 -0.23 -12.32
C ALA A 120 -2.46 -1.74 -12.10
N VAL A 121 -2.97 -2.16 -10.94
CA VAL A 121 -3.38 -3.57 -10.68
C VAL A 121 -4.47 -3.98 -11.65
N ASN A 122 -5.53 -3.20 -11.76
CA ASN A 122 -6.64 -3.46 -12.68
C ASN A 122 -6.18 -3.52 -14.13
N ARG A 123 -5.22 -2.68 -14.52
CA ARG A 123 -4.65 -2.66 -15.85
C ARG A 123 -3.98 -4.00 -16.17
N LEU A 124 -3.26 -4.61 -15.23
CA LEU A 124 -2.66 -5.93 -15.43
C LEU A 124 -3.74 -6.98 -15.65
N MET A 125 -4.78 -7.01 -14.83
CA MET A 125 -5.83 -8.04 -14.95
C MET A 125 -6.74 -7.82 -16.17
N LEU A 126 -7.09 -6.57 -16.49
CA LEU A 126 -8.14 -6.23 -17.45
C LEU A 126 -7.63 -5.94 -18.87
N ARG A 127 -6.37 -5.49 -19.03
CA ARG A 127 -5.81 -5.30 -20.37
C ARG A 127 -5.32 -6.64 -20.93
N LYS A 128 -5.02 -6.64 -22.23
CA LYS A 128 -4.52 -7.81 -22.94
C LYS A 128 -3.01 -7.72 -23.12
N SER A 129 -2.34 -8.87 -23.16
CA SER A 129 -0.99 -9.07 -23.66
C SER A 129 -1.01 -9.96 -24.91
N LEU A 130 0.08 -9.95 -25.67
CA LEU A 130 0.30 -10.89 -26.76
C LEU A 130 0.70 -12.25 -26.22
N VAL A 131 0.03 -13.30 -26.72
CA VAL A 131 0.29 -14.70 -26.40
C VAL A 131 0.49 -15.52 -27.67
N ALA A 132 1.22 -16.62 -27.55
CA ALA A 132 1.38 -17.59 -28.62
C ALA A 132 0.04 -18.31 -28.87
N ALA A 133 -0.45 -18.27 -30.10
CA ALA A 133 -1.71 -18.92 -30.48
C ALA A 133 -1.55 -20.44 -30.70
N VAL A 134 -0.30 -20.89 -30.85
CA VAL A 134 0.15 -22.26 -31.10
C VAL A 134 1.54 -22.43 -30.47
N ASP A 135 2.03 -23.66 -30.37
CA ASP A 135 3.43 -23.90 -30.00
C ASP A 135 4.39 -23.30 -31.05
N ILE A 136 5.39 -22.55 -30.60
CA ILE A 136 6.39 -21.89 -31.45
C ILE A 136 7.79 -22.37 -31.04
N PRO A 137 8.48 -23.17 -31.87
CA PRO A 137 9.85 -23.60 -31.59
C PRO A 137 10.85 -22.44 -31.61
N LYS A 138 11.90 -22.52 -30.78
CA LYS A 138 13.05 -21.59 -30.85
C LYS A 138 13.59 -21.50 -32.27
N GLY A 139 13.85 -20.28 -32.73
CA GLY A 139 14.38 -19.96 -34.06
C GLY A 139 13.33 -19.85 -35.18
N ALA A 140 12.09 -20.29 -34.93
CA ALA A 140 10.99 -20.18 -35.90
C ALA A 140 10.65 -18.72 -36.19
N LYS A 141 10.26 -18.41 -37.43
CA LYS A 141 9.78 -17.08 -37.81
C LYS A 141 8.36 -16.89 -37.26
N ILE A 142 8.16 -15.88 -36.43
CA ILE A 142 6.87 -15.58 -35.81
C ILE A 142 5.93 -14.99 -36.88
N MET A 143 4.85 -15.69 -37.19
CA MET A 143 3.86 -15.25 -38.17
C MET A 143 2.62 -14.68 -37.48
N ARG A 144 1.87 -13.80 -38.15
CA ARG A 144 0.68 -13.13 -37.59
C ARG A 144 -0.34 -14.09 -36.98
N HIS A 145 -0.57 -15.26 -37.59
CA HIS A 145 -1.52 -16.26 -37.11
C HIS A 145 -1.06 -16.96 -35.82
N MET A 146 0.24 -16.93 -35.51
CA MET A 146 0.83 -17.51 -34.31
C MET A 146 0.69 -16.62 -33.07
N VAL A 147 0.08 -15.43 -33.20
CA VAL A 147 -0.02 -14.44 -32.13
C VAL A 147 -1.48 -14.01 -31.91
N LYS A 148 -1.95 -14.06 -30.67
CA LYS A 148 -3.26 -13.57 -30.23
C LYS A 148 -3.10 -12.56 -29.09
N ALA A 149 -4.15 -11.80 -28.80
CA ALA A 149 -4.21 -10.92 -27.64
C ALA A 149 -5.22 -11.48 -26.62
N LYS A 150 -4.74 -11.84 -25.42
CA LYS A 150 -5.55 -12.37 -24.32
C LYS A 150 -5.24 -11.61 -23.02
N ARG A 151 -6.13 -11.68 -22.03
CA ARG A 151 -5.84 -11.23 -20.65
C ARG A 151 -4.98 -12.31 -19.96
N PRO A 152 -4.19 -11.97 -18.92
CA PRO A 152 -3.88 -10.62 -18.41
C PRO A 152 -2.81 -9.88 -19.25
N ALA A 153 -2.45 -8.67 -18.86
CA ALA A 153 -1.49 -7.77 -19.49
C ALA A 153 -0.09 -7.83 -18.87
N GLU A 154 0.37 -9.03 -18.52
CA GLU A 154 1.69 -9.29 -17.94
C GLU A 154 2.79 -9.38 -19.01
N GLY A 155 2.40 -9.70 -20.24
CA GLY A 155 3.30 -9.75 -21.40
C GLY A 155 3.29 -8.49 -22.26
N LEU A 156 3.82 -8.64 -23.46
CA LEU A 156 3.98 -7.59 -24.46
C LEU A 156 2.63 -6.99 -24.86
N SER A 157 2.56 -5.65 -24.92
CA SER A 157 1.35 -4.93 -25.33
C SER A 157 0.87 -5.36 -26.73
N PRO A 158 -0.45 -5.57 -26.95
CA PRO A 158 -1.01 -5.88 -28.27
C PRO A 158 -0.72 -4.85 -29.35
N GLN A 159 -0.44 -3.60 -28.96
CA GLN A 159 -0.05 -2.54 -29.89
C GLN A 159 1.31 -2.82 -30.55
N ARG A 160 2.13 -3.69 -29.95
CA ARG A 160 3.47 -4.05 -30.42
C ARG A 160 3.49 -5.31 -31.29
N LEU A 161 2.31 -5.78 -31.71
CA LEU A 161 2.15 -6.97 -32.54
C LEU A 161 3.04 -6.95 -33.79
N TYR A 162 3.10 -5.81 -34.47
CA TYR A 162 3.88 -5.68 -35.70
C TYR A 162 5.39 -5.57 -35.46
N GLU A 163 5.83 -5.28 -34.24
CA GLU A 163 7.25 -5.40 -33.86
C GLU A 163 7.66 -6.87 -33.71
N LEU A 164 6.72 -7.73 -33.28
CA LEU A 164 6.97 -9.15 -33.02
C LEU A 164 6.84 -9.99 -34.31
N VAL A 165 5.83 -9.73 -35.13
CA VAL A 165 5.58 -10.48 -36.36
C VAL A 165 6.74 -10.28 -37.34
N GLY A 166 7.27 -11.39 -37.86
CA GLY A 166 8.41 -11.41 -38.78
C GLY A 166 9.76 -11.64 -38.09
N THR A 167 9.85 -11.47 -36.77
CA THR A 167 11.05 -11.80 -35.99
C THR A 167 11.23 -13.31 -35.83
N ARG A 168 12.41 -13.75 -35.35
CA ARG A 168 12.65 -15.15 -34.98
C ARG A 168 12.48 -15.34 -33.48
N ALA A 169 11.75 -16.37 -33.08
CA ALA A 169 11.55 -16.73 -31.69
C ALA A 169 12.89 -17.02 -30.99
N LYS A 170 13.17 -16.34 -29.86
CA LYS A 170 14.44 -16.48 -29.12
C LYS A 170 14.47 -17.68 -28.18
N ARG A 171 13.29 -18.15 -27.82
CA ARG A 171 13.01 -19.31 -26.96
C ARG A 171 11.85 -20.08 -27.57
N SER A 172 11.67 -21.32 -27.13
CA SER A 172 10.45 -22.06 -27.46
C SER A 172 9.31 -21.50 -26.61
N LEU A 173 8.13 -21.31 -27.21
CA LEU A 173 6.91 -20.91 -26.51
C LEU A 173 5.84 -21.99 -26.70
N LYS A 174 5.08 -22.27 -25.65
CA LYS A 174 3.86 -23.08 -25.72
C LYS A 174 2.65 -22.23 -26.08
N ALA A 175 1.61 -22.86 -26.62
CA ALA A 175 0.32 -22.20 -26.81
C ALA A 175 -0.14 -21.53 -25.49
N ASP A 176 -0.69 -20.33 -25.61
CA ASP A 176 -1.11 -19.43 -24.54
C ASP A 176 0.00 -18.85 -23.66
N GLU A 177 1.26 -19.18 -23.93
CA GLU A 177 2.39 -18.53 -23.29
C GLU A 177 2.55 -17.09 -23.79
N GLN A 178 2.82 -16.17 -22.85
CA GLN A 178 2.94 -14.74 -23.13
C GLN A 178 4.29 -14.40 -23.79
N PHE A 179 4.27 -13.45 -24.73
CA PHE A 179 5.49 -12.82 -25.22
C PHE A 179 5.94 -11.73 -24.26
N THR A 180 7.25 -11.51 -24.10
CA THR A 180 7.82 -10.48 -23.23
C THR A 180 8.71 -9.49 -23.99
N GLU A 181 9.21 -8.46 -23.32
CA GLU A 181 10.20 -7.53 -23.88
C GLU A 181 11.48 -8.24 -24.37
N ALA A 182 11.86 -9.33 -23.71
CA ALA A 182 13.02 -10.14 -24.07
C ALA A 182 12.86 -10.76 -25.48
N ASP A 183 11.64 -11.13 -25.87
CA ASP A 183 11.34 -11.67 -27.20
C ASP A 183 11.60 -10.65 -28.31
N LEU A 184 11.48 -9.34 -28.01
CA LEU A 184 11.87 -8.25 -28.89
C LEU A 184 13.34 -7.82 -28.74
N GLY A 185 14.09 -8.43 -27.83
CA GLY A 185 15.49 -8.07 -27.56
C GLY A 185 15.69 -6.81 -26.74
N ARG A 186 14.61 -6.35 -26.10
CA ARG A 186 14.63 -5.20 -25.20
C ARG A 186 14.49 -5.63 -23.76
N GLY A 187 15.10 -6.78 -23.41
CA GLY A 187 15.15 -7.22 -22.02
C GLY A 187 15.85 -6.15 -21.19
N SER A 188 15.22 -5.71 -20.12
CA SER A 188 15.95 -5.02 -19.07
C SER A 188 16.97 -6.03 -18.53
N SER A 189 18.26 -5.71 -18.59
CA SER A 189 19.26 -6.56 -17.95
C SER A 189 19.13 -6.36 -16.45
N ALA A 190 18.26 -7.15 -15.80
CA ALA A 190 18.34 -7.32 -14.35
C ALA A 190 19.81 -7.58 -14.00
N PRO A 191 20.31 -7.04 -12.88
CA PRO A 191 21.63 -7.39 -12.37
C PRO A 191 21.75 -8.92 -12.32
N LYS A 192 22.62 -9.49 -13.17
CA LYS A 192 22.83 -10.95 -13.25
C LYS A 192 23.39 -11.49 -11.94
N THR A 193 24.12 -10.64 -11.23
CA THR A 193 24.73 -10.90 -9.93
C THR A 193 24.20 -9.86 -8.96
N ILE A 194 23.76 -10.31 -7.79
CA ILE A 194 23.48 -9.45 -6.64
C ILE A 194 24.46 -9.78 -5.51
N PRO A 195 24.72 -8.86 -4.56
CA PRO A 195 25.65 -9.09 -3.47
C PRO A 195 25.16 -10.20 -2.53
N ALA A 196 26.09 -10.89 -1.88
CA ALA A 196 25.76 -11.86 -0.85
C ALA A 196 25.53 -11.14 0.49
N PHE A 197 24.39 -11.38 1.11
CA PHE A 197 24.08 -10.88 2.45
C PHE A 197 24.43 -11.95 3.49
N SER A 198 25.03 -11.54 4.61
CA SER A 198 25.31 -12.46 5.73
C SER A 198 24.17 -12.54 6.75
N SER A 199 23.24 -11.57 6.71
CA SER A 199 22.02 -11.60 7.51
C SER A 199 20.99 -12.56 6.91
N LYS A 200 19.99 -12.94 7.71
CA LYS A 200 18.94 -13.88 7.31
C LYS A 200 17.96 -13.23 6.34
N TRP A 201 18.32 -13.23 5.07
CA TRP A 201 17.51 -12.68 3.99
C TRP A 201 16.76 -13.78 3.21
N GLY A 202 15.60 -13.42 2.67
CA GLY A 202 14.77 -14.33 1.88
C GLY A 202 14.28 -13.74 0.57
N LEU A 203 13.47 -14.51 -0.13
CA LEU A 203 12.83 -14.11 -1.38
C LEU A 203 11.35 -14.47 -1.35
N LYS A 204 10.47 -13.52 -1.73
CA LYS A 204 9.05 -13.82 -1.94
C LYS A 204 8.89 -14.77 -3.13
N ALA A 205 8.03 -15.77 -2.99
CA ALA A 205 7.89 -16.86 -3.94
C ALA A 205 6.44 -17.37 -4.00
N ARG A 206 6.13 -18.16 -5.03
CA ARG A 206 4.95 -19.02 -5.08
C ARG A 206 5.35 -20.48 -4.96
N PHE A 207 4.43 -21.31 -4.47
CA PHE A 207 4.72 -22.72 -4.22
C PHE A 207 5.17 -23.48 -5.48
N PHE A 208 4.56 -23.17 -6.63
CA PHE A 208 4.90 -23.81 -7.91
C PHE A 208 6.26 -23.37 -8.49
N GLU A 209 6.87 -22.28 -7.98
CA GLU A 209 8.13 -21.72 -8.49
C GLU A 209 9.37 -22.33 -7.83
N LEU A 210 9.21 -23.14 -6.79
CA LEU A 210 10.30 -23.59 -5.93
C LEU A 210 11.45 -24.30 -6.65
N ASP A 211 11.14 -25.17 -7.60
CA ASP A 211 12.17 -25.89 -8.35
C ASP A 211 13.02 -24.93 -9.21
N GLN A 212 12.38 -23.90 -9.78
CA GLN A 212 13.07 -22.85 -10.54
C GLN A 212 13.89 -21.97 -9.59
N LEU A 213 13.31 -21.54 -8.48
CA LEU A 213 13.91 -20.64 -7.49
C LEU A 213 15.04 -21.28 -6.69
N SER A 214 15.07 -22.60 -6.55
CA SER A 214 16.18 -23.32 -5.89
C SER A 214 17.54 -23.07 -6.56
N ARG A 215 17.52 -22.59 -7.82
CA ARG A 215 18.68 -22.22 -8.63
C ARG A 215 18.97 -20.71 -8.64
N PHE A 216 18.21 -19.93 -7.88
CA PHE A 216 18.42 -18.49 -7.75
C PHE A 216 19.75 -18.24 -7.01
N GLU A 217 20.64 -17.47 -7.63
CA GLU A 217 21.94 -17.11 -7.05
C GLU A 217 22.03 -15.59 -6.80
N PRO A 218 22.60 -15.16 -5.66
CA PRO A 218 22.95 -15.95 -4.48
C PRO A 218 21.72 -16.57 -3.82
N ARG A 219 21.90 -17.73 -3.20
CA ARG A 219 20.79 -18.48 -2.61
C ARG A 219 20.18 -17.73 -1.43
N PRO A 220 18.84 -17.51 -1.42
CA PRO A 220 18.16 -16.97 -0.25
C PRO A 220 18.22 -17.99 0.90
N MET A 221 18.21 -17.49 2.14
CA MET A 221 18.21 -18.35 3.33
C MET A 221 16.82 -18.91 3.64
N PHE A 222 15.77 -18.21 3.19
CA PHE A 222 14.39 -18.67 3.28
C PHE A 222 13.55 -18.21 2.09
N PHE A 223 12.41 -18.86 1.87
CA PHE A 223 11.37 -18.39 0.96
C PHE A 223 10.15 -17.93 1.74
N GLU A 224 9.55 -16.82 1.30
CA GLU A 224 8.26 -16.39 1.83
C GLU A 224 7.18 -16.57 0.79
N PHE A 225 6.20 -17.42 1.09
CA PHE A 225 5.13 -17.73 0.16
C PHE A 225 3.92 -16.85 0.41
N HIS A 226 3.64 -15.95 -0.53
CA HIS A 226 2.38 -15.21 -0.55
C HIS A 226 1.27 -16.14 -1.02
N ALA A 227 0.55 -16.72 -0.08
CA ALA A 227 -0.52 -17.65 -0.37
C ALA A 227 -1.69 -16.91 -1.03
N SER A 228 -2.09 -17.41 -2.19
CA SER A 228 -3.39 -17.13 -2.77
C SER A 228 -4.31 -18.33 -2.62
N TYR A 229 -5.54 -18.20 -3.11
CA TYR A 229 -6.52 -19.30 -3.18
C TYR A 229 -5.90 -20.61 -3.72
N ASP A 230 -5.32 -20.55 -4.91
CA ASP A 230 -4.78 -21.73 -5.59
C ASP A 230 -3.57 -22.33 -4.87
N ASP A 231 -2.81 -21.51 -4.11
CA ASP A 231 -1.62 -21.98 -3.40
C ASP A 231 -2.00 -22.84 -2.18
N LEU A 232 -3.10 -22.52 -1.49
CA LEU A 232 -3.52 -23.32 -0.34
C LEU A 232 -4.05 -24.71 -0.73
N ASP A 233 -4.43 -24.90 -1.99
CA ASP A 233 -4.82 -26.20 -2.56
C ASP A 233 -3.68 -26.86 -3.37
N TYR A 234 -2.51 -26.22 -3.46
CA TYR A 234 -1.36 -26.76 -4.15
C TYR A 234 -0.84 -28.03 -3.46
N SER A 235 -0.61 -29.06 -4.28
CA SER A 235 -0.08 -30.36 -3.82
C SER A 235 1.44 -30.32 -3.78
N PHE A 236 2.01 -30.41 -2.58
CA PHE A 236 3.45 -30.49 -2.38
C PHE A 236 3.95 -31.93 -2.49
N ASP A 237 5.06 -32.12 -3.21
CA ASP A 237 5.82 -33.37 -3.10
C ASP A 237 6.61 -33.37 -1.78
N THR A 238 6.01 -33.92 -0.73
CA THR A 238 6.59 -33.99 0.62
C THR A 238 7.85 -34.85 0.73
N ARG A 239 8.31 -35.47 -0.37
CA ARG A 239 9.61 -36.16 -0.44
C ARG A 239 10.75 -35.21 -0.79
N LYS A 240 10.48 -34.04 -1.37
CA LYS A 240 11.50 -33.05 -1.67
C LYS A 240 12.02 -32.40 -0.39
N ARG A 241 13.30 -32.03 -0.41
CA ARG A 241 13.97 -31.35 0.71
C ARG A 241 14.69 -30.13 0.17
N TYR A 242 14.39 -28.99 0.76
CA TYR A 242 14.98 -27.70 0.45
C TYR A 242 15.90 -27.30 1.63
N PRO A 243 17.12 -26.84 1.36
CA PRO A 243 18.04 -26.40 2.41
C PRO A 243 17.61 -25.08 3.07
N GLN A 244 16.67 -24.35 2.48
CA GLN A 244 16.12 -23.08 2.97
C GLN A 244 15.12 -23.29 4.12
N GLU A 245 14.95 -22.26 4.94
CA GLU A 245 13.75 -22.11 5.77
C GLU A 245 12.58 -21.57 4.94
N PHE A 246 11.43 -21.38 5.57
CA PHE A 246 10.30 -20.75 4.91
C PHE A 246 9.33 -20.06 5.87
N LEU A 247 8.55 -19.15 5.29
CA LEU A 247 7.39 -18.51 5.89
C LEU A 247 6.24 -18.56 4.90
N VAL A 248 5.01 -18.51 5.40
CA VAL A 248 3.81 -18.34 4.57
C VAL A 248 3.14 -17.04 4.98
N HIS A 249 2.99 -16.13 4.04
CA HIS A 249 2.13 -14.97 4.22
C HIS A 249 0.70 -15.37 3.90
N ALA A 250 -0.19 -15.25 4.88
CA ALA A 250 -1.59 -15.60 4.71
C ALA A 250 -2.26 -14.72 3.64
N PRO A 251 -3.28 -15.26 2.92
CA PRO A 251 -4.00 -14.49 1.94
C PRO A 251 -4.78 -13.35 2.61
N GLU A 252 -4.73 -12.16 2.02
CA GLU A 252 -5.59 -11.03 2.40
C GLU A 252 -7.04 -11.22 1.93
N TYR A 253 -7.25 -12.01 0.88
CA TYR A 253 -8.56 -12.31 0.32
C TYR A 253 -8.64 -13.76 -0.18
N PHE A 254 -9.82 -14.36 -0.09
CA PHE A 254 -10.06 -15.76 -0.48
C PHE A 254 -11.41 -15.87 -1.20
N GLU A 255 -11.44 -16.48 -2.39
CA GLU A 255 -12.65 -16.66 -3.23
C GLU A 255 -13.47 -15.37 -3.55
N ARG A 256 -12.88 -14.17 -3.32
CA ARG A 256 -13.44 -12.79 -3.45
C ARG A 256 -13.91 -12.14 -2.16
N GLU A 257 -13.74 -12.78 -1.02
CA GLU A 257 -14.01 -12.17 0.28
C GLU A 257 -12.71 -11.75 0.97
N LEU A 258 -12.81 -10.71 1.79
CA LEU A 258 -11.69 -10.27 2.61
C LEU A 258 -11.47 -11.25 3.75
N VAL A 259 -10.21 -11.61 4.00
CA VAL A 259 -9.82 -12.32 5.21
C VAL A 259 -9.56 -11.29 6.30
N ASP A 260 -10.50 -11.19 7.25
CA ASP A 260 -10.53 -10.17 8.29
C ASP A 260 -10.87 -10.80 9.65
N LEU A 261 -9.84 -10.96 10.49
CA LEU A 261 -9.98 -11.54 11.83
C LEU A 261 -10.66 -10.61 12.83
N ALA A 262 -10.93 -9.36 12.45
CA ALA A 262 -11.69 -8.39 13.22
C ALA A 262 -13.09 -8.11 12.62
N ALA A 263 -13.51 -8.86 11.60
CA ALA A 263 -14.76 -8.61 10.88
C ALA A 263 -15.97 -8.47 11.86
N PRO A 264 -16.75 -7.38 11.75
CA PRO A 264 -17.99 -7.22 12.53
C PRO A 264 -19.04 -8.27 12.16
N ASP A 265 -19.11 -8.60 10.86
CA ASP A 265 -20.01 -9.63 10.34
C ASP A 265 -19.58 -11.03 10.83
N PRO A 266 -20.43 -11.76 11.57
CA PRO A 266 -20.06 -13.06 12.12
C PRO A 266 -19.71 -14.12 11.08
N GLU A 267 -20.38 -14.13 9.92
CA GLU A 267 -20.14 -15.13 8.88
C GLU A 267 -18.76 -14.93 8.24
N ARG A 268 -18.42 -13.68 7.88
CA ARG A 268 -17.09 -13.30 7.40
C ARG A 268 -16.01 -13.56 8.44
N TRP A 269 -16.28 -13.26 9.70
CA TRP A 269 -15.33 -13.49 10.79
C TRP A 269 -14.98 -14.98 10.91
N GLU A 270 -15.98 -15.85 10.92
CA GLU A 270 -15.80 -17.30 10.92
C GLU A 270 -15.10 -17.81 9.65
N ALA A 271 -15.43 -17.27 8.48
CA ALA A 271 -14.77 -17.61 7.23
C ALA A 271 -13.28 -17.24 7.26
N SER A 272 -12.95 -16.06 7.80
CA SER A 272 -11.58 -15.58 7.92
C SER A 272 -10.74 -16.47 8.82
N ILE A 273 -11.27 -16.88 9.98
CA ILE A 273 -10.60 -17.82 10.88
C ILE A 273 -10.33 -19.16 10.18
N ARG A 274 -11.30 -19.68 9.40
CA ARG A 274 -11.11 -20.93 8.64
C ARG A 274 -9.99 -20.82 7.60
N VAL A 275 -9.91 -19.70 6.88
CA VAL A 275 -8.87 -19.48 5.87
C VAL A 275 -7.48 -19.39 6.51
N ILE A 276 -7.37 -18.68 7.63
CA ILE A 276 -6.12 -18.59 8.39
C ILE A 276 -5.72 -19.95 8.96
N GLN A 277 -6.65 -20.71 9.53
CA GLN A 277 -6.37 -22.07 9.99
C GLN A 277 -5.91 -22.98 8.84
N LYS A 278 -6.56 -22.90 7.67
CA LYS A 278 -6.13 -23.63 6.45
C LYS A 278 -4.69 -23.26 6.06
N THR A 279 -4.31 -21.99 6.19
CA THR A 279 -2.94 -21.52 5.94
C THR A 279 -1.94 -22.12 6.93
N ILE A 280 -2.28 -22.15 8.23
CA ILE A 280 -1.44 -22.76 9.27
C ILE A 280 -1.28 -24.27 9.04
N ASP A 281 -2.37 -24.96 8.71
CA ASP A 281 -2.35 -26.40 8.45
C ASP A 281 -1.51 -26.73 7.22
N LYS A 282 -1.65 -25.96 6.13
CA LYS A 282 -0.80 -26.09 4.94
C LYS A 282 0.67 -25.82 5.28
N THR A 283 0.94 -24.81 6.10
CA THR A 283 2.29 -24.49 6.56
C THR A 283 2.90 -25.66 7.34
N ARG A 284 2.12 -26.29 8.23
CA ARG A 284 2.54 -27.48 8.97
C ARG A 284 2.76 -28.69 8.06
N GLU A 285 1.90 -28.90 7.07
CA GLU A 285 2.00 -29.97 6.07
C GLU A 285 3.35 -29.91 5.32
N ILE A 286 3.73 -28.72 4.86
CA ILE A 286 4.94 -28.56 4.03
C ILE A 286 6.22 -28.40 4.86
N ALA A 287 6.12 -28.19 6.17
CA ALA A 287 7.26 -27.92 7.05
C ALA A 287 8.37 -28.98 6.95
N ALA A 288 8.00 -30.25 6.76
CA ALA A 288 8.96 -31.35 6.61
C ALA A 288 9.85 -31.23 5.35
N CYS A 289 9.47 -30.40 4.38
CA CYS A 289 10.24 -30.13 3.17
C CYS A 289 11.36 -29.11 3.39
N PHE A 290 11.31 -28.32 4.45
CA PHE A 290 12.19 -27.18 4.70
C PHE A 290 12.94 -27.32 6.03
N ARG A 291 13.87 -26.39 6.30
CA ARG A 291 14.54 -26.28 7.60
C ARG A 291 13.88 -25.22 8.49
N GLY A 292 14.25 -25.24 9.77
CA GLY A 292 13.84 -24.20 10.73
C GLY A 292 12.39 -24.35 11.21
N THR A 293 11.98 -23.39 12.04
CA THR A 293 10.62 -23.30 12.54
C THR A 293 9.73 -22.68 11.46
N PRO A 294 8.62 -23.34 11.06
CA PRO A 294 7.70 -22.77 10.09
C PRO A 294 6.99 -21.56 10.70
N LYS A 295 6.83 -20.49 9.91
CA LYS A 295 6.17 -19.26 10.37
C LYS A 295 5.04 -18.85 9.45
N VAL A 296 4.04 -18.17 10.00
CA VAL A 296 2.94 -17.58 9.23
C VAL A 296 2.81 -16.11 9.56
N VAL A 297 2.86 -15.26 8.53
CA VAL A 297 2.56 -13.83 8.62
C VAL A 297 1.06 -13.63 8.41
N ILE A 298 0.42 -12.86 9.29
CA ILE A 298 -1.04 -12.68 9.32
C ILE A 298 -1.41 -11.21 9.47
N HIS A 299 -2.28 -10.71 8.59
CA HIS A 299 -2.94 -9.43 8.80
C HIS A 299 -4.06 -9.57 9.83
N VAL A 300 -4.10 -8.66 10.80
CA VAL A 300 -5.09 -8.69 11.88
C VAL A 300 -6.50 -8.34 11.40
N GLY A 301 -6.62 -7.64 10.28
CA GLY A 301 -7.89 -7.22 9.69
C GLY A 301 -8.32 -5.83 10.16
N GLY A 302 -9.63 -5.64 10.32
CA GLY A 302 -10.23 -4.36 10.67
C GLY A 302 -10.25 -3.38 9.50
N ALA A 303 -10.40 -3.90 8.27
CA ALA A 303 -10.42 -3.05 7.08
C ALA A 303 -11.87 -2.66 6.72
N SER A 304 -12.07 -1.39 6.41
CA SER A 304 -13.39 -0.85 6.04
C SER A 304 -13.26 0.23 4.97
N VAL A 305 -14.36 0.48 4.24
CA VAL A 305 -14.41 1.59 3.27
C VAL A 305 -14.53 2.94 3.99
N GLU A 306 -15.27 2.96 5.10
CA GLU A 306 -15.45 4.14 5.95
C GLU A 306 -14.73 3.97 7.29
N PRO A 307 -14.19 5.04 7.90
CA PRO A 307 -13.53 4.98 9.21
C PRO A 307 -14.47 4.43 10.29
N ILE A 308 -13.93 3.57 11.16
CA ILE A 308 -14.66 3.06 12.33
C ILE A 308 -14.19 3.81 13.58
N SER A 309 -15.10 4.53 14.23
CA SER A 309 -14.81 5.38 15.40
C SER A 309 -14.56 4.57 16.68
N ASP A 310 -15.33 3.51 16.95
CA ASP A 310 -15.07 2.60 18.07
C ASP A 310 -14.37 1.33 17.59
N ARG A 311 -13.05 1.29 17.83
CA ARG A 311 -12.17 0.18 17.44
C ARG A 311 -12.11 -0.92 18.49
N SER A 312 -12.68 -0.71 19.67
CA SER A 312 -12.56 -1.63 20.81
C SER A 312 -13.15 -3.00 20.51
N GLU A 313 -14.28 -3.04 19.80
CA GLU A 313 -14.91 -4.31 19.39
C GLU A 313 -14.09 -5.04 18.33
N LEU A 314 -13.51 -4.31 17.37
CA LEU A 314 -12.64 -4.90 16.35
C LEU A 314 -11.43 -5.58 17.01
N LEU A 315 -10.78 -4.89 17.96
CA LEU A 315 -9.62 -5.43 18.67
C LEU A 315 -9.98 -6.67 19.50
N ARG A 316 -11.13 -6.67 20.18
CA ARG A 316 -11.64 -7.85 20.91
C ARG A 316 -11.88 -9.03 19.98
N ARG A 317 -12.46 -8.79 18.80
CA ARG A 317 -12.70 -9.83 17.79
C ARG A 317 -11.42 -10.40 17.21
N ALA A 318 -10.46 -9.53 16.87
CA ALA A 318 -9.13 -9.93 16.42
C ALA A 318 -8.45 -10.85 17.45
N GLU A 319 -8.40 -10.46 18.71
CA GLU A 319 -7.81 -11.27 19.77
C GLU A 319 -8.53 -12.62 19.93
N ALA A 320 -9.87 -12.61 19.95
CA ALA A 320 -10.67 -13.82 20.07
C ALA A 320 -10.43 -14.77 18.89
N ALA A 321 -10.25 -14.23 17.67
CA ALA A 321 -9.92 -15.01 16.49
C ALA A 321 -8.55 -15.67 16.60
N PHE A 322 -7.50 -14.92 17.00
CA PHE A 322 -6.17 -15.49 17.20
C PHE A 322 -6.17 -16.62 18.25
N ARG A 323 -6.90 -16.44 19.36
CA ARG A 323 -7.01 -17.47 20.42
C ARG A 323 -7.69 -18.77 19.97
N ARG A 324 -8.43 -18.74 18.85
CA ARG A 324 -9.10 -19.92 18.28
C ARG A 324 -8.23 -20.71 17.30
N LEU A 325 -7.13 -20.13 16.84
CA LEU A 325 -6.23 -20.79 15.90
C LEU A 325 -5.41 -21.87 16.62
N ASP A 326 -5.30 -23.06 16.03
CA ASP A 326 -4.33 -24.06 16.45
C ASP A 326 -2.96 -23.72 15.85
N THR A 327 -2.18 -22.97 16.62
CA THR A 327 -0.84 -22.50 16.24
C THR A 327 0.27 -23.50 16.58
N LYS A 328 -0.06 -24.71 17.08
CA LYS A 328 0.95 -25.64 17.55
C LYS A 328 1.94 -26.01 16.43
N GLY A 329 3.22 -25.80 16.72
CA GLY A 329 4.33 -26.12 15.82
C GLY A 329 4.57 -25.08 14.72
N VAL A 330 3.86 -23.95 14.74
CA VAL A 330 4.00 -22.85 13.77
C VAL A 330 4.11 -21.53 14.53
N GLU A 331 5.11 -20.72 14.22
CA GLU A 331 5.24 -19.38 14.80
C GLU A 331 4.33 -18.40 14.06
N ILE A 332 3.48 -17.68 14.80
CA ILE A 332 2.58 -16.67 14.24
C ILE A 332 3.20 -15.29 14.38
N LEU A 333 3.22 -14.56 13.27
CA LEU A 333 3.71 -13.19 13.19
C LEU A 333 2.60 -12.27 12.66
N PRO A 334 1.83 -11.62 13.54
CA PRO A 334 0.97 -10.52 13.11
C PRO A 334 1.81 -9.44 12.40
N GLU A 335 1.27 -8.81 11.36
CA GLU A 335 1.94 -7.72 10.65
C GLU A 335 1.34 -6.35 11.02
N ASN A 336 2.18 -5.33 11.18
CA ASN A 336 1.68 -3.96 11.29
C ASN A 336 1.12 -3.47 9.94
N LEU A 337 0.00 -2.77 10.00
CA LEU A 337 -0.77 -2.37 8.83
C LEU A 337 -0.60 -0.87 8.53
N PRO A 338 -0.63 -0.48 7.24
CA PRO A 338 -0.66 0.92 6.82
C PRO A 338 -2.01 1.54 7.21
N PRO A 339 -2.17 2.88 7.19
CA PRO A 339 -3.46 3.51 7.50
C PRO A 339 -4.50 3.21 6.39
N PHE A 340 -4.02 2.95 5.17
CA PHE A 340 -4.85 2.58 4.04
C PHE A 340 -4.21 1.44 3.25
N GLY A 341 -5.02 0.44 2.89
CA GLY A 341 -4.64 -0.69 2.05
C GLY A 341 -5.39 -0.70 0.72
N TRP A 342 -4.77 -1.25 -0.32
CA TRP A 342 -5.38 -1.36 -1.65
C TRP A 342 -6.12 -2.69 -1.82
N LEU A 343 -7.32 -2.79 -1.23
CA LEU A 343 -8.14 -4.00 -1.26
C LEU A 343 -9.19 -3.94 -2.38
N PHE A 344 -9.32 -5.02 -3.15
CA PHE A 344 -10.24 -5.12 -4.30
C PHE A 344 -10.13 -3.96 -5.30
N SER A 345 -8.94 -3.40 -5.46
CA SER A 345 -8.65 -2.20 -6.28
C SER A 345 -9.26 -0.89 -5.79
N GLY A 346 -9.91 -0.89 -4.63
CA GLY A 346 -10.29 0.30 -3.89
C GLY A 346 -9.23 0.66 -2.84
N LEU A 347 -9.30 1.87 -2.33
CA LEU A 347 -8.57 2.27 -1.13
C LEU A 347 -9.47 1.98 0.07
N TRP A 348 -9.00 1.16 1.00
CA TRP A 348 -9.71 0.81 2.22
C TRP A 348 -8.89 1.32 3.40
N GLN A 349 -9.57 1.71 4.47
CA GLN A 349 -8.94 2.10 5.72
C GLN A 349 -8.64 0.88 6.57
N HIS A 350 -7.45 0.78 7.12
CA HIS A 350 -7.16 -0.15 8.21
C HIS A 350 -7.36 0.58 9.52
N ASN A 351 -8.24 0.03 10.36
CA ASN A 351 -8.56 0.63 11.65
C ASN A 351 -7.68 0.06 12.77
N LEU A 352 -7.11 -1.12 12.58
CA LEU A 352 -6.30 -1.83 13.57
C LEU A 352 -4.85 -1.99 13.10
N PHE A 353 -3.98 -2.29 14.06
CA PHE A 353 -2.62 -2.76 13.88
C PHE A 353 -1.66 -1.78 13.19
N GLY A 354 -1.99 -0.50 13.19
CA GLY A 354 -1.05 0.56 12.87
C GLY A 354 -0.45 1.25 14.10
N ASP A 355 -1.13 1.24 15.26
CA ASP A 355 -0.64 1.89 16.47
C ASP A 355 0.37 1.01 17.23
N ALA A 356 1.51 1.60 17.63
CA ALA A 356 2.58 0.84 18.28
C ALA A 356 2.18 0.26 19.64
N GLU A 357 1.40 0.99 20.46
CA GLU A 357 0.98 0.46 21.77
C GLU A 357 -0.02 -0.68 21.59
N GLU A 358 -1.00 -0.49 20.71
CA GLU A 358 -1.98 -1.53 20.39
C GLU A 358 -1.30 -2.84 19.94
N ILE A 359 -0.31 -2.73 19.05
CA ILE A 359 0.48 -3.86 18.57
C ILE A 359 1.21 -4.55 19.72
N ILE A 360 1.92 -3.79 20.57
CA ILE A 360 2.68 -4.32 21.70
C ILE A 360 1.75 -5.04 22.68
N GLU A 361 0.62 -4.41 23.03
CA GLU A 361 -0.35 -4.96 23.96
C GLU A 361 -0.99 -6.26 23.44
N LEU A 362 -1.38 -6.32 22.16
CA LEU A 362 -1.97 -7.54 21.60
C LEU A 362 -0.93 -8.65 21.49
N CYS A 363 0.26 -8.37 20.94
CA CYS A 363 1.33 -9.35 20.80
C CYS A 363 1.77 -9.91 22.17
N SER A 364 1.89 -9.04 23.19
CA SER A 364 2.22 -9.45 24.56
C SER A 364 1.18 -10.41 25.15
N ARG A 365 -0.13 -10.10 25.00
CA ARG A 365 -1.21 -10.95 25.52
C ARG A 365 -1.32 -12.30 24.82
N LEU A 366 -0.98 -12.35 23.53
CA LEU A 366 -1.01 -13.58 22.73
C LEU A 366 0.31 -14.36 22.77
N GLY A 367 1.39 -13.76 23.28
CA GLY A 367 2.73 -14.34 23.25
C GLY A 367 3.33 -14.43 21.84
N TYR A 368 2.97 -13.48 20.95
CA TYR A 368 3.45 -13.43 19.58
C TYR A 368 4.55 -12.40 19.39
N ARG A 369 5.37 -12.64 18.37
CA ARG A 369 6.34 -11.67 17.83
C ARG A 369 5.79 -11.03 16.57
N LEU A 370 6.43 -9.96 16.14
CA LEU A 370 5.93 -9.09 15.06
C LEU A 370 6.64 -9.37 13.72
N CYS A 371 5.86 -9.35 12.64
CA CYS A 371 6.36 -9.01 11.30
C CYS A 371 6.26 -7.48 11.13
N LEU A 372 7.40 -6.80 11.06
CA LEU A 372 7.44 -5.35 10.94
C LEU A 372 7.69 -4.95 9.48
N ASP A 373 6.66 -4.45 8.81
CA ASP A 373 6.77 -3.81 7.51
C ASP A 373 7.12 -2.32 7.66
N LEU A 374 8.28 -1.95 7.09
CA LEU A 374 8.84 -0.61 7.18
C LEU A 374 8.07 0.42 6.35
N SER A 375 7.48 0.00 5.23
CA SER A 375 6.64 0.85 4.40
C SER A 375 5.32 1.13 5.11
N HIS A 376 4.65 0.11 5.64
CA HIS A 376 3.42 0.25 6.42
C HIS A 376 3.62 1.17 7.62
N ALA A 377 4.71 0.96 8.37
CA ALA A 377 5.09 1.82 9.49
C ALA A 377 5.27 3.28 9.05
N TRP A 378 5.98 3.53 7.95
CA TRP A 378 6.16 4.88 7.40
C TRP A 378 4.84 5.54 7.03
N LEU A 379 4.01 4.83 6.26
CA LEU A 379 2.71 5.33 5.81
C LEU A 379 1.81 5.70 7.01
N TYR A 380 1.81 4.86 8.05
CA TYR A 380 1.00 5.07 9.25
C TYR A 380 1.51 6.27 10.06
N CYS A 381 2.83 6.37 10.26
CA CYS A 381 3.44 7.48 10.97
C CYS A 381 3.22 8.81 10.27
N VAL A 382 3.38 8.87 8.94
CA VAL A 382 3.13 10.08 8.14
C VAL A 382 1.66 10.49 8.21
N HIS A 383 0.73 9.54 8.13
CA HIS A 383 -0.71 9.83 8.21
C HIS A 383 -1.13 10.42 9.56
N ASN A 384 -0.58 9.87 10.64
CA ASN A 384 -0.95 10.25 12.00
C ASN A 384 -0.02 11.29 12.65
N ASN A 385 0.96 11.82 11.88
CA ASN A 385 1.98 12.76 12.37
C ASN A 385 2.75 12.22 13.60
N ILE A 386 3.16 10.95 13.53
CA ILE A 386 3.95 10.25 14.56
C ILE A 386 5.42 10.22 14.14
N ASP A 387 6.34 10.32 15.10
CA ASP A 387 7.77 10.13 14.85
C ASP A 387 8.05 8.67 14.44
N TYR A 388 8.46 8.50 13.19
CA TYR A 388 8.73 7.18 12.60
C TYR A 388 9.88 6.43 13.28
N LEU A 389 10.94 7.12 13.69
CA LEU A 389 12.09 6.46 14.32
C LEU A 389 11.72 5.98 15.73
N GLU A 390 10.95 6.77 16.47
CA GLU A 390 10.45 6.35 17.78
C GLU A 390 9.46 5.19 17.67
N TYR A 391 8.59 5.21 16.67
CA TYR A 391 7.71 4.09 16.34
C TYR A 391 8.51 2.79 16.12
N LEU A 392 9.57 2.83 15.30
CA LEU A 392 10.45 1.68 15.08
C LEU A 392 11.15 1.23 16.36
N ARG A 393 11.66 2.14 17.20
CA ARG A 393 12.32 1.78 18.47
C ARG A 393 11.38 1.02 19.41
N ARG A 394 10.10 1.38 19.44
CA ARG A 394 9.10 0.71 20.28
C ARG A 394 8.76 -0.71 19.81
N LEU A 395 8.68 -0.93 18.49
CA LEU A 395 8.33 -2.24 17.93
C LEU A 395 9.52 -3.17 17.69
N ALA A 396 10.73 -2.63 17.58
CA ALA A 396 11.94 -3.42 17.36
C ALA A 396 12.14 -4.58 18.36
N PRO A 397 11.94 -4.41 19.69
CA PRO A 397 12.17 -5.48 20.66
C PRO A 397 11.33 -6.74 20.44
N ILE A 398 10.12 -6.61 19.87
CA ILE A 398 9.21 -7.73 19.60
C ILE A 398 9.29 -8.24 18.16
N THR A 399 10.11 -7.62 17.30
CA THR A 399 10.19 -7.94 15.87
C THR A 399 10.98 -9.24 15.65
N ALA A 400 10.43 -10.15 14.83
CA ALA A 400 11.08 -11.38 14.37
C ALA A 400 11.39 -11.38 12.87
N HIS A 401 10.62 -10.61 12.10
CA HIS A 401 10.69 -10.57 10.66
C HIS A 401 10.48 -9.14 10.16
N LEU A 402 11.19 -8.77 9.09
CA LEU A 402 11.10 -7.46 8.46
C LEU A 402 10.65 -7.59 7.00
N HIS A 403 9.56 -6.92 6.65
CA HIS A 403 9.27 -6.62 5.26
C HIS A 403 9.88 -5.26 4.90
N ILE A 404 10.68 -5.26 3.83
CA ILE A 404 11.44 -4.07 3.43
C ILE A 404 10.99 -3.64 2.04
N SER A 405 10.25 -2.54 2.01
CA SER A 405 9.93 -1.82 0.79
C SER A 405 9.91 -0.33 1.08
N ASP A 406 9.95 0.49 0.03
CA ASP A 406 9.86 1.94 0.20
C ASP A 406 8.39 2.37 0.21
N GLY A 407 8.14 3.56 0.76
CA GLY A 407 6.80 4.09 0.99
C GLY A 407 6.76 5.60 0.74
N ARG A 408 5.65 6.12 0.20
CA ARG A 408 5.47 7.57 -0.02
C ARG A 408 4.12 8.08 0.45
N GLY A 409 4.15 9.15 1.24
CA GLY A 409 2.95 9.69 1.87
C GLY A 409 2.23 8.62 2.71
N SER A 410 0.90 8.62 2.67
CA SER A 410 0.06 7.72 3.48
C SER A 410 -0.53 6.52 2.72
N GLN A 411 -0.29 6.39 1.41
CA GLN A 411 -1.05 5.44 0.57
C GLN A 411 -0.20 4.64 -0.45
N LYS A 412 1.08 4.95 -0.60
CA LYS A 412 1.95 4.31 -1.61
C LYS A 412 2.96 3.41 -0.92
N GLU A 413 2.58 2.17 -0.62
CA GLU A 413 3.50 1.15 -0.09
C GLU A 413 4.13 0.31 -1.21
N GLY A 414 5.07 -0.56 -0.84
CA GLY A 414 5.65 -1.56 -1.75
C GLY A 414 6.48 -0.95 -2.88
N LEU A 415 6.94 0.30 -2.74
CA LEU A 415 7.71 0.98 -3.77
C LEU A 415 9.13 0.40 -3.84
N GLN A 416 9.73 0.54 -5.02
CA GLN A 416 11.14 0.21 -5.20
C GLN A 416 12.01 1.05 -4.26
N ILE A 417 13.05 0.46 -3.68
CA ILE A 417 13.97 1.11 -2.74
C ILE A 417 14.52 2.41 -3.34
N GLY A 418 14.43 3.52 -2.61
CA GLY A 418 14.86 4.85 -3.06
C GLY A 418 13.88 5.57 -4.01
N ASN A 419 12.68 5.02 -4.23
CA ASN A 419 11.63 5.69 -5.01
C ASN A 419 10.54 6.31 -4.12
N GLY A 420 10.54 6.04 -2.81
CA GLY A 420 9.67 6.64 -1.82
C GLY A 420 10.42 7.64 -0.94
N ASP A 421 9.99 7.75 0.31
CA ASP A 421 10.42 8.76 1.26
C ASP A 421 10.90 8.12 2.59
N VAL A 422 10.97 6.77 2.69
CA VAL A 422 11.41 6.08 3.90
C VAL A 422 12.89 6.41 4.19
N PRO A 423 13.22 6.92 5.40
CA PRO A 423 14.59 7.27 5.77
C PRO A 423 15.38 6.02 6.18
N PHE A 424 15.76 5.17 5.21
CA PHE A 424 16.35 3.86 5.47
C PHE A 424 17.63 3.89 6.31
N HIS A 425 18.48 4.92 6.17
CA HIS A 425 19.73 4.99 6.92
C HIS A 425 19.45 5.12 8.43
N GLU A 426 18.56 6.04 8.79
CA GLU A 426 18.11 6.30 10.15
C GLU A 426 17.26 5.15 10.69
N ALA A 427 16.36 4.60 9.86
CA ALA A 427 15.51 3.47 10.22
C ALA A 427 16.34 2.24 10.59
N PHE A 428 17.32 1.87 9.76
CA PHE A 428 18.22 0.76 10.05
C PHE A 428 19.13 1.06 11.24
N GLY A 429 19.52 2.31 11.46
CA GLY A 429 20.21 2.72 12.69
C GLY A 429 19.37 2.49 13.94
N ALA A 430 18.09 2.90 13.93
CA ALA A 430 17.16 2.70 15.04
C ALA A 430 16.95 1.20 15.32
N LEU A 431 16.72 0.40 14.27
CA LEU A 431 16.53 -1.04 14.38
C LEU A 431 17.79 -1.75 14.90
N ALA A 432 18.97 -1.42 14.39
CA ALA A 432 20.24 -2.04 14.81
C ALA A 432 20.47 -1.96 16.32
N SER A 433 20.02 -0.89 16.97
CA SER A 433 20.18 -0.68 18.41
C SER A 433 19.09 -1.30 19.28
N HIS A 434 17.91 -1.64 18.73
CA HIS A 434 16.73 -2.02 19.52
C HIS A 434 16.14 -3.38 19.17
N LEU A 435 16.55 -3.99 18.06
CA LEU A 435 16.17 -5.38 17.75
C LEU A 435 16.72 -6.33 18.82
N PRO A 436 16.03 -7.46 19.07
CA PRO A 436 16.40 -8.41 20.12
C PRO A 436 17.81 -8.95 19.90
N GLN A 437 18.67 -8.79 20.90
CA GLN A 437 20.06 -9.22 20.83
C GLN A 437 20.17 -10.73 21.01
N GLY A 438 20.95 -11.38 20.14
CA GLY A 438 21.16 -12.84 20.18
C GLY A 438 20.06 -13.65 19.47
N GLU A 439 19.02 -12.99 18.97
CA GLU A 439 17.99 -13.59 18.14
C GLU A 439 18.14 -13.11 16.70
N GLU A 440 18.06 -14.04 15.75
CA GLU A 440 18.22 -13.70 14.33
C GLU A 440 16.91 -13.18 13.75
N VAL A 441 16.88 -11.91 13.38
CA VAL A 441 15.73 -11.28 12.70
C VAL A 441 15.84 -11.51 11.20
N SER A 442 14.83 -12.15 10.63
CA SER A 442 14.75 -12.39 9.18
C SER A 442 14.22 -11.17 8.42
N TRP A 443 14.53 -11.05 7.13
CA TRP A 443 13.99 -9.98 6.29
C TRP A 443 13.82 -10.38 4.83
N VAL A 444 12.85 -9.77 4.15
CA VAL A 444 12.60 -9.96 2.72
C VAL A 444 12.25 -8.62 2.06
N PRO A 445 12.71 -8.36 0.82
CA PRO A 445 12.21 -7.22 0.07
C PRO A 445 10.74 -7.44 -0.34
N GLU A 446 9.89 -6.43 -0.17
CA GLU A 446 8.46 -6.45 -0.51
C GLU A 446 8.14 -5.46 -1.63
N ILE A 447 8.74 -5.68 -2.80
CA ILE A 447 8.49 -4.81 -3.95
C ILE A 447 7.20 -5.23 -4.63
N TRP A 448 6.31 -4.26 -4.83
CA TRP A 448 5.07 -4.47 -5.55
C TRP A 448 5.36 -5.02 -6.96
N LEU A 449 4.76 -6.18 -7.26
CA LEU A 449 5.00 -6.95 -8.50
C LEU A 449 6.46 -7.36 -8.72
N GLY A 450 7.22 -7.48 -7.64
CA GLY A 450 8.66 -7.76 -7.67
C GLY A 450 9.06 -9.04 -8.42
N HIS A 451 8.16 -10.04 -8.42
CA HIS A 451 8.34 -11.37 -8.99
C HIS A 451 8.22 -11.39 -10.52
N LEU A 452 7.56 -10.39 -11.11
CA LEU A 452 7.40 -10.31 -12.57
C LEU A 452 8.75 -10.20 -13.27
N ASP A 453 8.79 -10.61 -14.54
CA ASP A 453 9.98 -10.60 -15.39
C ASP A 453 11.19 -11.29 -14.71
N ASN A 454 10.97 -12.49 -14.16
CA ASN A 454 12.00 -13.29 -13.51
C ASN A 454 12.68 -12.56 -12.32
N TYR A 455 11.86 -12.03 -11.40
CA TYR A 455 12.30 -11.36 -10.17
C TYR A 455 13.16 -10.12 -10.45
N HIS A 456 12.93 -9.44 -11.58
CA HIS A 456 13.74 -8.30 -12.02
C HIS A 456 13.79 -7.19 -10.96
N GLU A 457 12.62 -6.78 -10.46
CA GLU A 457 12.51 -5.70 -9.49
C GLU A 457 13.03 -6.09 -8.11
N PHE A 458 12.93 -7.36 -7.71
CA PHE A 458 13.59 -7.85 -6.49
C PHE A 458 15.11 -7.81 -6.59
N ARG A 459 15.69 -8.20 -7.73
CA ARG A 459 17.15 -8.11 -7.94
C ARG A 459 17.63 -6.65 -7.84
N ARG A 460 16.85 -5.70 -8.36
CA ARG A 460 17.13 -4.27 -8.22
C ARG A 460 17.04 -3.81 -6.76
N ALA A 461 16.02 -4.25 -6.02
CA ALA A 461 15.90 -3.93 -4.61
C ALA A 461 17.08 -4.46 -3.81
N LEU A 462 17.48 -5.71 -4.03
CA LEU A 462 18.63 -6.33 -3.37
C LEU A 462 19.93 -5.56 -3.69
N MET A 463 20.15 -5.12 -4.94
CA MET A 463 21.31 -4.27 -5.27
C MET A 463 21.33 -2.94 -4.50
N LYS A 464 20.17 -2.33 -4.26
CA LYS A 464 20.09 -1.07 -3.51
C LYS A 464 20.22 -1.30 -2.01
N LEU A 465 19.57 -2.34 -1.49
CA LEU A 465 19.68 -2.74 -0.08
C LEU A 465 21.10 -3.16 0.30
N ALA A 466 21.87 -3.63 -0.68
CA ALA A 466 23.28 -3.90 -0.56
C ALA A 466 24.17 -2.66 -0.26
N GLU A 467 23.62 -1.45 -0.28
CA GLU A 467 24.34 -0.24 0.14
C GLU A 467 24.28 -0.03 1.67
N TYR A 468 23.44 -0.79 2.38
CA TYR A 468 23.22 -0.62 3.82
C TYR A 468 23.96 -1.69 4.65
N PRO A 469 24.99 -1.32 5.43
CA PRO A 469 25.81 -2.28 6.19
C PRO A 469 25.02 -3.11 7.22
N PHE A 470 23.90 -2.57 7.71
CA PHE A 470 22.96 -3.26 8.62
C PHE A 470 22.54 -4.64 8.09
N LEU A 471 22.33 -4.76 6.78
CA LEU A 471 21.90 -6.01 6.15
C LEU A 471 23.07 -6.97 5.88
N TYR A 472 24.32 -6.57 6.12
CA TYR A 472 25.51 -7.45 5.99
C TYR A 472 26.10 -7.88 7.32
N ARG A 473 25.79 -7.21 8.43
CA ARG A 473 26.26 -7.59 9.76
C ARG A 473 25.04 -8.15 10.47
N GLY A 474 24.88 -9.48 10.44
CA GLY A 474 23.69 -10.20 10.87
C GLY A 474 22.76 -9.43 11.82
N ILE A 475 21.54 -9.17 11.38
CA ILE A 475 20.55 -8.39 12.13
C ILE A 475 20.28 -9.09 13.47
N GLY A 476 20.53 -8.40 14.59
CA GLY A 476 20.41 -8.96 15.94
C GLY A 476 21.66 -9.65 16.50
N LYS A 477 22.79 -9.68 15.77
CA LYS A 477 24.08 -10.17 16.29
C LYS A 477 24.93 -8.99 16.80
N PRO A 478 25.57 -9.09 17.99
CA PRO A 478 26.45 -8.02 18.47
C PRO A 478 27.59 -7.76 17.49
N PRO A 479 28.09 -6.52 17.38
CA PRO A 479 29.26 -6.24 16.56
C PRO A 479 30.45 -7.09 17.05
N PRO A 480 31.35 -7.54 16.16
CA PRO A 480 32.56 -8.22 16.59
C PRO A 480 33.34 -7.30 17.52
N VAL A 481 33.61 -7.77 18.73
CA VAL A 481 34.55 -7.13 19.66
C VAL A 481 35.93 -7.28 19.00
N PHE A 482 36.45 -6.21 18.45
CA PHE A 482 37.87 -6.16 18.10
C PHE A 482 38.65 -6.13 19.41
N LEU A 483 39.30 -7.25 19.75
CA LEU A 483 40.31 -7.35 20.81
C LEU A 483 41.63 -6.76 20.34
#